data_AF-A0A8H6L6W2-F1
#
_entry.id   AF-A0A8H6L6W2-F1
#
_cell.length_a   1.000
_cell.length_b   1.000
_cell.length_c   1.000
_cell.angle_alpha   90.00
_cell.angle_beta   90.00
_cell.angle_gamma   90.00
#
_symmetry.space_group_name_H-M   'P 1'
#
loop_
_entity.id
_entity.type
_entity.pdbx_description
1 polymer ?
#
loop_
_entity_poly.entity_id
_entity_poly.type
_entity_poly.pdbx_seq_one_letter_code
_entity_poly.pdbx_strand_id
1 'polypeptide(L)'
;MVLKLVEAAIQDAAAANLQHLRKLVKPEHLPPCLRRLGEISEFHNPATEPAGLPRFPGNYNSSVPNGYQTATFIAVNGHAEASQQPALHYLVCPTSVVAVEDLHTIFSSMEPSLGVDFEPHLRIIPVPLYPPSSAKQAKDWSQEYWPTVYKGGNPFGPHPALVSRALEDVHSRTGRCMSLARRAGEEVSLAAKGEPIGAVIVDRSGGEDASIIAVAGDARWHHMDKAEEPGSGNVTAHAVMRAIGMVARKRRAPLHKGLAAELDSEESDLDADRPLTPLESDVYTASTVARDGYLCLDLELYITHEPCVMCSMAILHSRFSRVIFGQRMLRTGGLTAVSQNNSGFDIENDDQGLGYGLFWRQELNWRHLAWQWLTDDDLQTRISSQDVHI
;
A
#
# COMPACT_ATOMS: atom_id res chain seq x y z
N MET A 1 -24.79 22.11 15.96
CA MET A 1 -25.65 22.96 15.10
C MET A 1 -24.79 23.73 14.11
N VAL A 2 -23.85 24.56 14.59
CA VAL A 2 -22.90 25.35 13.78
C VAL A 2 -22.16 24.53 12.70
N LEU A 3 -21.48 23.45 13.07
CA LEU A 3 -20.72 22.63 12.11
C LEU A 3 -21.59 22.11 10.95
N LYS A 4 -22.84 21.71 11.21
CA LYS A 4 -23.76 21.21 10.18
C LYS A 4 -24.22 22.31 9.23
N LEU A 5 -24.40 23.53 9.74
CA LEU A 5 -24.77 24.70 8.93
C LEU A 5 -23.62 25.11 8.01
N VAL A 6 -22.40 25.10 8.53
CA VAL A 6 -21.19 25.41 7.76
C VAL A 6 -20.91 24.32 6.71
N GLU A 7 -21.01 23.04 7.07
CA GLU A 7 -20.88 21.93 6.12
C GLU A 7 -21.95 21.97 5.02
N ALA A 8 -23.15 22.49 5.30
CA ALA A 8 -24.21 22.64 4.29
C ALA A 8 -23.98 23.82 3.33
N ALA A 9 -23.27 24.86 3.77
CA ALA A 9 -22.97 26.03 2.94
C ALA A 9 -21.72 25.87 2.07
N ILE A 10 -20.81 24.98 2.45
CA ILE A 10 -19.59 24.70 1.69
C ILE A 10 -19.84 23.53 0.74
N GLN A 11 -20.02 23.84 -0.54
CA GLN A 11 -19.96 22.82 -1.60
C GLN A 11 -18.57 22.17 -1.58
N ASP A 12 -18.52 20.83 -1.64
CA ASP A 12 -17.31 20.00 -1.58
C ASP A 12 -16.53 19.96 -0.24
N ALA A 13 -17.08 20.44 0.88
CA ALA A 13 -16.46 20.24 2.21
C ALA A 13 -16.23 18.76 2.56
N ALA A 14 -17.02 17.85 1.99
CA ALA A 14 -16.89 16.41 2.17
C ALA A 14 -15.69 15.79 1.41
N ALA A 15 -15.02 16.54 0.52
CA ALA A 15 -13.94 16.01 -0.31
C ALA A 15 -12.66 15.66 0.47
N ALA A 16 -12.41 16.31 1.61
CA ALA A 16 -11.27 16.01 2.46
C ALA A 16 -11.63 14.98 3.55
N ASN A 17 -11.12 13.75 3.43
CA ASN A 17 -11.31 12.70 4.45
C ASN A 17 -10.45 12.97 5.70
N LEU A 18 -11.00 13.71 6.66
CA LEU A 18 -10.31 14.14 7.89
C LEU A 18 -10.78 13.36 9.13
N GLN A 19 -11.20 12.10 8.96
CA GLN A 19 -11.75 11.30 10.07
C GLN A 19 -10.74 11.01 11.19
N HIS A 20 -9.45 11.20 10.95
CA HIS A 20 -8.39 11.12 11.95
C HIS A 20 -8.28 12.37 12.81
N LEU A 21 -8.88 13.49 12.44
CA LEU A 21 -8.84 14.72 13.21
C LEU A 21 -10.14 14.92 13.99
N ARG A 22 -10.03 15.45 15.20
CA ARG A 22 -11.23 15.83 15.98
C ARG A 22 -11.82 17.11 15.41
N LYS A 23 -13.03 17.05 14.86
CA LYS A 23 -13.72 18.25 14.34
C LYS A 23 -14.14 19.27 15.41
N LEU A 24 -14.26 18.84 16.67
CA LEU A 24 -14.64 19.67 17.81
C LEU A 24 -13.71 19.39 18.99
N VAL A 25 -13.12 20.45 19.53
CA VAL A 25 -12.09 20.38 20.57
C VAL A 25 -12.36 21.41 21.65
N LYS A 26 -12.25 20.98 22.92
CA LYS A 26 -12.28 21.89 24.08
C LYS A 26 -10.89 22.51 24.31
N PRO A 27 -10.79 23.72 24.91
CA PRO A 27 -9.52 24.41 25.10
C PRO A 27 -8.46 23.58 25.83
N GLU A 28 -8.87 22.80 26.84
CA GLU A 28 -7.96 21.94 27.61
C GLU A 28 -7.28 20.82 26.79
N HIS A 29 -7.81 20.50 25.61
CA HIS A 29 -7.31 19.44 24.73
C HIS A 29 -6.53 20.01 23.53
N LEU A 30 -6.41 21.33 23.39
CA LEU A 30 -5.61 21.93 22.33
C LEU A 30 -4.11 21.80 22.62
N PRO A 31 -3.26 21.78 21.59
CA PRO A 31 -1.82 22.01 21.71
C PRO A 31 -1.47 23.28 22.50
N PRO A 32 -0.35 23.31 23.26
CA PRO A 32 0.08 24.50 23.99
C PRO A 32 0.32 25.75 23.10
N CYS A 33 0.69 25.55 21.83
CA CYS A 33 0.84 26.64 20.86
C CYS A 33 -0.52 27.30 20.55
N LEU A 34 -1.58 26.51 20.40
CA LEU A 34 -2.93 27.01 20.10
C LEU A 34 -3.67 27.55 21.33
N ARG A 35 -3.38 27.05 22.54
CA ARG A 35 -3.96 27.62 23.77
C ARG A 35 -3.53 29.06 24.02
N ARG A 36 -2.23 29.37 23.83
CA ARG A 36 -1.68 30.72 24.01
C ARG A 36 -2.23 31.72 22.99
N LEU A 37 -2.54 31.25 21.78
CA LEU A 37 -3.16 32.07 20.75
C LEU A 37 -4.60 32.47 21.10
N GLY A 38 -5.28 31.78 22.02
CA GLY A 38 -6.64 32.12 22.45
C GLY A 38 -6.80 33.52 23.07
N GLU A 39 -5.69 34.19 23.40
CA GLU A 39 -5.66 35.52 24.02
C GLU A 39 -5.56 36.68 23.00
N ILE A 40 -5.40 36.39 21.71
CA ILE A 40 -5.18 37.40 20.65
C ILE A 40 -6.44 37.53 19.79
N SER A 41 -7.20 38.61 19.92
CA SER A 41 -8.55 38.77 19.34
C SER A 41 -8.59 39.09 17.83
N GLU A 42 -7.46 39.16 17.14
CA GLU A 42 -7.42 39.63 15.74
C GLU A 42 -7.04 38.51 14.76
N PHE A 43 -7.58 38.62 13.55
CA PHE A 43 -7.22 37.82 12.39
C PHE A 43 -5.70 37.83 12.19
N HIS A 44 -5.03 36.72 12.50
CA HIS A 44 -3.56 36.66 12.47
C HIS A 44 -3.10 35.74 11.35
N ASN A 45 -2.61 36.35 10.26
CA ASN A 45 -1.90 35.62 9.22
C ASN A 45 -0.48 35.29 9.75
N PRO A 46 -0.07 34.01 9.84
CA PRO A 46 1.25 33.66 10.37
C PRO A 46 2.42 34.16 9.49
N ALA A 47 2.15 34.63 8.27
CA ALA A 47 3.14 35.30 7.43
C ALA A 47 3.55 36.69 7.93
N THR A 48 2.83 37.26 8.91
CA THR A 48 3.01 38.64 9.41
C THR A 48 3.51 38.74 10.87
N GLU A 49 3.94 37.65 11.51
CA GLU A 49 4.38 37.67 12.92
C GLU A 49 5.72 38.43 13.15
N PRO A 50 5.85 39.21 14.25
CA PRO A 50 7.13 39.74 14.72
C PRO A 50 8.04 38.62 15.28
N ALA A 51 9.36 38.83 15.20
CA ALA A 51 10.42 37.82 15.28
C ALA A 51 10.65 37.08 16.62
N GLY A 52 9.65 36.93 17.50
CA GLY A 52 9.80 36.36 18.85
C GLY A 52 8.80 35.26 19.27
N LEU A 53 7.79 34.93 18.46
CA LEU A 53 6.88 33.81 18.71
C LEU A 53 7.38 32.52 18.04
N PRO A 54 7.03 31.32 18.54
CA PRO A 54 7.44 30.06 17.92
C PRO A 54 6.86 29.97 16.51
N ARG A 55 7.70 30.28 15.52
CA ARG A 55 7.38 30.15 14.09
C ARG A 55 6.98 28.72 13.81
N PHE A 56 5.79 28.52 13.23
CA PHE A 56 5.52 27.27 12.53
C PHE A 56 6.55 27.13 11.41
N PRO A 57 7.21 25.96 11.28
CA PRO A 57 8.24 25.78 10.26
C PRO A 57 7.66 26.02 8.86
N GLY A 58 8.19 27.07 8.24
CA GLY A 58 8.12 27.54 6.86
C GLY A 58 7.25 26.82 5.82
N ASN A 59 6.52 27.68 5.09
CA ASN A 59 5.92 27.53 3.76
C ASN A 59 4.64 26.71 3.60
N TYR A 60 3.56 27.50 3.57
CA TYR A 60 2.34 27.27 2.80
C TYR A 60 2.69 26.84 1.36
N ASN A 61 2.38 25.59 1.02
CA ASN A 61 2.55 24.97 -0.30
C ASN A 61 3.97 24.68 -0.81
N SER A 62 5.00 24.57 0.03
CA SER A 62 6.26 23.94 -0.41
C SER A 62 6.53 22.64 0.33
N SER A 63 6.85 21.60 -0.43
CA SER A 63 7.41 20.34 0.03
C SER A 63 8.55 20.56 1.04
N VAL A 64 8.22 20.50 2.33
CA VAL A 64 9.21 20.41 3.41
C VAL A 64 9.87 19.03 3.30
N PRO A 65 11.19 18.89 3.51
CA PRO A 65 11.93 17.63 3.33
C PRO A 65 11.51 16.48 4.26
N ASN A 66 10.46 16.65 5.08
CA ASN A 66 9.89 15.63 5.97
C ASN A 66 8.35 15.46 5.81
N GLY A 67 7.79 15.78 4.64
CA GLY A 67 6.59 15.07 4.15
C GLY A 67 5.24 15.33 4.82
N TYR A 68 5.05 16.43 5.55
CA TYR A 68 3.73 16.77 6.09
C TYR A 68 3.03 17.83 5.22
N GLN A 69 2.00 17.42 4.48
CA GLN A 69 1.03 18.35 3.91
C GLN A 69 0.13 18.83 5.05
N THR A 70 0.17 20.12 5.33
CA THR A 70 -0.68 20.76 6.32
C THR A 70 -1.85 21.44 5.62
N ALA A 71 -3.07 21.20 6.09
CA ALA A 71 -4.24 21.94 5.63
C ALA A 71 -4.58 22.99 6.69
N THR A 72 -4.95 24.17 6.21
CA THR A 72 -5.33 25.31 7.04
C THR A 72 -6.79 25.20 7.49
N PHE A 73 -7.06 25.39 8.78
CA PHE A 73 -8.44 25.37 9.30
C PHE A 73 -8.80 26.57 10.15
N ILE A 74 -10.09 26.92 10.07
CA ILE A 74 -10.78 27.96 10.80
C ILE A 74 -11.31 27.43 12.13
N ALA A 75 -10.77 27.94 13.25
CA ALA A 75 -11.20 27.60 14.60
C ALA A 75 -12.16 28.65 15.17
N VAL A 76 -13.47 28.39 15.08
CA VAL A 76 -14.49 29.32 15.55
C VAL A 76 -14.60 29.31 17.06
N ASN A 77 -14.27 30.40 17.76
CA ASN A 77 -14.60 30.59 19.16
C ASN A 77 -16.07 31.02 19.29
N GLY A 78 -16.87 30.33 20.08
CA GLY A 78 -18.17 30.85 20.53
C GLY A 78 -18.04 31.41 21.93
N HIS A 79 -18.14 32.74 22.09
CA HIS A 79 -18.26 33.40 23.39
C HIS A 79 -19.71 33.80 23.63
N ALA A 80 -20.43 33.03 24.46
CA ALA A 80 -21.64 33.56 25.07
C ALA A 80 -21.20 34.44 26.25
N GLU A 81 -21.08 35.76 26.05
CA GLU A 81 -20.65 36.73 27.09
C GLU A 81 -21.46 36.60 28.40
N ALA A 82 -22.69 36.06 28.35
CA ALA A 82 -23.56 35.85 29.50
C ALA A 82 -23.44 34.47 30.17
N SER A 83 -22.69 33.51 29.62
CA SER A 83 -22.60 32.15 30.18
C SER A 83 -21.14 31.71 30.31
N GLN A 84 -20.76 31.22 31.50
CA GLN A 84 -19.44 30.67 31.83
C GLN A 84 -19.09 29.38 31.05
N GLN A 85 -19.55 29.23 29.81
CA GLN A 85 -19.27 28.07 28.98
C GLN A 85 -17.91 28.18 28.28
N PRO A 86 -17.13 27.09 28.23
CA PRO A 86 -15.80 27.11 27.63
C PRO A 86 -15.87 27.27 26.10
N ALA A 87 -15.00 28.12 25.55
CA ALA A 87 -14.88 28.35 24.11
C ALA A 87 -14.57 27.03 23.36
N LEU A 88 -15.50 26.55 22.55
CA LEU A 88 -15.30 25.36 21.72
C LEU A 88 -14.60 25.75 20.42
N HIS A 89 -13.63 24.94 19.98
CA HIS A 89 -12.91 25.15 18.72
C HIS A 89 -13.36 24.13 17.68
N TYR A 90 -13.66 24.59 16.47
CA TYR A 90 -14.15 23.77 15.36
C TYR A 90 -13.10 23.63 14.27
N LEU A 91 -13.06 22.47 13.62
CA LEU A 91 -12.25 22.23 12.42
C LEU A 91 -13.20 22.20 11.22
N VAL A 92 -13.15 23.22 10.36
CA VAL A 92 -14.12 23.42 9.27
C VAL A 92 -13.70 22.73 7.97
N CYS A 93 -12.83 23.35 7.18
CA CYS A 93 -12.38 22.84 5.88
C CYS A 93 -10.95 23.31 5.55
N PRO A 94 -10.26 22.62 4.63
CA PRO A 94 -8.99 23.11 4.06
C PRO A 94 -9.18 24.43 3.29
N THR A 95 -8.18 25.30 3.31
CA THR A 95 -8.14 26.54 2.48
C THR A 95 -8.10 26.30 0.98
N SER A 96 -7.76 25.09 0.54
CA SER A 96 -7.84 24.72 -0.88
C SER A 96 -9.27 24.59 -1.39
N VAL A 97 -10.26 24.47 -0.50
CA VAL A 97 -11.68 24.32 -0.85
C VAL A 97 -12.41 25.66 -0.80
N VAL A 98 -12.15 26.47 0.23
CA VAL A 98 -12.80 27.78 0.42
C VAL A 98 -11.79 28.78 0.97
N ALA A 99 -11.75 29.98 0.38
CA ALA A 99 -10.92 31.07 0.88
C ALA A 99 -11.49 31.62 2.20
N VAL A 100 -10.63 32.17 3.06
CA VAL A 100 -11.04 32.62 4.40
C VAL A 100 -12.04 33.78 4.35
N GLU A 101 -11.95 34.63 3.33
CA GLU A 101 -12.86 35.76 3.09
C GLU A 101 -14.29 35.29 2.78
N ASP A 102 -14.41 34.22 1.97
CA ASP A 102 -15.71 33.60 1.66
C ASP A 102 -16.32 32.98 2.92
N LEU A 103 -15.48 32.36 3.77
CA LEU A 103 -15.92 31.82 5.06
C LEU A 103 -16.43 32.91 6.01
N HIS A 104 -15.76 34.08 6.08
CA HIS A 104 -16.29 35.23 6.82
C HIS A 104 -17.68 35.63 6.33
N THR A 105 -17.86 35.72 5.01
CA THR A 105 -19.15 36.06 4.39
C THR A 105 -20.23 35.03 4.73
N ILE A 106 -19.89 33.74 4.69
CA ILE A 106 -20.78 32.64 5.07
C ILE A 106 -21.20 32.77 6.54
N PHE A 107 -20.25 32.99 7.46
CA PHE A 107 -20.55 33.13 8.89
C PHE A 107 -21.42 34.36 9.17
N SER A 108 -21.11 35.52 8.56
CA SER A 108 -21.93 36.73 8.69
C SER A 108 -23.36 36.53 8.15
N SER A 109 -23.53 35.76 7.08
CA SER A 109 -24.88 35.41 6.57
C SER A 109 -25.67 34.48 7.50
N MET A 110 -24.97 33.73 8.37
CA MET A 110 -25.55 32.75 9.29
C MET A 110 -25.79 33.31 10.70
N GLU A 111 -25.29 34.50 11.04
CA GLU A 111 -25.50 35.17 12.33
C GLU A 111 -26.94 35.07 12.88
N PRO A 112 -28.01 35.29 12.08
CA PRO A 112 -29.39 35.20 12.58
C PRO A 112 -29.78 33.80 13.09
N SER A 113 -29.08 32.76 12.64
CA SER A 113 -29.37 31.35 12.92
C SER A 113 -28.47 30.73 13.99
N LEU A 114 -27.37 31.41 14.36
CA LEU A 114 -26.34 30.92 15.27
C LEU A 114 -26.59 31.28 16.74
N GLY A 115 -27.52 32.21 17.01
CA GLY A 115 -27.84 32.71 18.35
C GLY A 115 -27.15 34.05 18.64
N VAL A 116 -27.71 34.82 19.57
CA VAL A 116 -27.46 36.27 19.76
C VAL A 116 -26.04 36.62 20.24
N ASP A 117 -25.25 35.63 20.69
CA ASP A 117 -23.92 35.82 21.28
C ASP A 117 -22.86 34.88 20.64
N PHE A 118 -22.82 34.77 19.31
CA PHE A 118 -21.80 33.96 18.62
C PHE A 118 -20.93 34.83 17.73
N GLU A 119 -19.74 35.19 18.21
CA GLU A 119 -18.75 35.96 17.44
C GLU A 119 -17.66 35.04 16.86
N PRO A 120 -17.75 34.69 15.56
CA PRO A 120 -16.87 33.71 14.97
C PRO A 120 -15.46 34.27 14.71
N HIS A 121 -14.49 33.82 15.51
CA HIS A 121 -13.09 34.13 15.26
C HIS A 121 -12.52 33.15 14.24
N LEU A 122 -12.11 33.61 13.06
CA LEU A 122 -11.54 32.74 12.03
C LEU A 122 -10.01 32.75 12.09
N ARG A 123 -9.39 31.57 11.92
CA ARG A 123 -7.94 31.40 12.00
C ARG A 123 -7.42 30.42 10.96
N ILE A 124 -6.10 30.40 10.78
CA ILE A 124 -5.41 29.51 9.87
C ILE A 124 -4.46 28.64 10.71
N ILE A 125 -4.77 27.34 10.86
CA ILE A 125 -3.90 26.41 11.59
C ILE A 125 -3.43 25.24 10.72
N PRO A 126 -2.16 24.80 10.83
CA PRO A 126 -1.70 23.59 10.15
C PRO A 126 -2.23 22.34 10.86
N VAL A 127 -2.80 21.40 10.10
CA VAL A 127 -3.15 20.07 10.63
C VAL A 127 -2.65 18.94 9.71
N PRO A 128 -2.39 17.73 10.24
CA PRO A 128 -1.95 16.59 9.43
C PRO A 128 -3.00 16.21 8.38
N LEU A 129 -2.63 16.22 7.09
CA LEU A 129 -3.53 15.82 6.01
C LEU A 129 -3.87 14.32 6.05
N TYR A 130 -2.87 13.48 6.38
CA TYR A 130 -3.05 12.04 6.40
C TYR A 130 -3.26 11.50 7.82
N PRO A 131 -4.01 10.41 7.99
CA PRO A 131 -4.12 9.69 9.26
C PRO A 131 -2.77 9.18 9.78
N PRO A 132 -2.58 9.15 11.11
CA PRO A 132 -1.34 8.65 11.71
C PRO A 132 -1.20 7.14 11.51
N SER A 133 0.03 6.69 11.30
CA SER A 133 0.39 5.27 11.17
C SER A 133 0.59 4.56 12.51
N SER A 134 0.73 5.30 13.62
CA SER A 134 0.93 4.75 14.96
C SER A 134 0.29 5.59 16.07
N ALA A 135 0.05 4.95 17.22
CA ALA A 135 -0.43 5.65 18.42
C ALA A 135 0.57 6.71 18.93
N LYS A 136 1.88 6.45 18.79
CA LYS A 136 2.93 7.41 19.13
C LYS A 136 2.83 8.65 18.24
N GLN A 137 2.79 8.45 16.91
CA GLN A 137 2.65 9.55 15.96
C GLN A 137 1.37 10.36 16.19
N ALA A 138 0.25 9.70 16.49
CA ALA A 138 -1.00 10.39 16.82
C ALA A 138 -0.88 11.26 18.09
N LYS A 139 -0.15 10.79 19.10
CA LYS A 139 0.13 11.55 20.33
C LYS A 139 0.99 12.77 20.04
N ASP A 140 2.07 12.58 19.29
CA ASP A 140 3.01 13.65 18.92
C ASP A 140 2.28 14.74 18.11
N TRP A 141 1.50 14.34 17.09
CA TRP A 141 0.70 15.27 16.31
C TRP A 141 -0.41 15.97 17.09
N SER A 142 -1.01 15.29 18.08
CA SER A 142 -1.99 15.89 18.98
C SER A 142 -1.39 16.97 19.88
N GLN A 143 -0.09 16.89 20.17
CA GLN A 143 0.63 17.87 20.97
C GLN A 143 1.16 19.05 20.15
N GLU A 144 1.49 18.81 18.88
CA GLU A 144 2.15 19.78 18.00
C GLU A 144 1.16 20.54 17.10
N TYR A 145 0.18 19.86 16.50
CA TYR A 145 -0.67 20.42 15.44
C TYR A 145 -2.14 20.51 15.86
N TRP A 146 -2.80 19.36 16.05
CA TRP A 146 -4.22 19.28 16.34
C TRP A 146 -4.60 17.90 16.90
N PRO A 147 -5.60 17.78 17.80
CA PRO A 147 -6.01 16.49 18.34
C PRO A 147 -6.34 15.47 17.26
N THR A 148 -5.51 14.42 17.22
CA THR A 148 -5.50 13.38 16.20
C THR A 148 -5.84 12.03 16.85
N VAL A 149 -6.62 11.21 16.15
CA VAL A 149 -7.09 9.90 16.60
C VAL A 149 -6.46 8.81 15.76
N TYR A 150 -5.78 7.88 16.43
CA TYR A 150 -5.35 6.62 15.82
C TYR A 150 -6.39 5.53 16.06
N LYS A 151 -6.83 4.86 15.00
CA LYS A 151 -7.87 3.81 15.06
C LYS A 151 -7.31 2.38 15.05
N GLY A 152 -6.01 2.18 15.30
CA GLY A 152 -5.41 0.84 15.33
C GLY A 152 -5.15 0.18 13.97
N GLY A 153 -5.44 0.88 12.87
CA GLY A 153 -5.24 0.39 11.50
C GLY A 153 -3.94 0.88 10.86
N ASN A 154 -3.60 0.33 9.70
CA ASN A 154 -2.60 0.91 8.80
C ASN A 154 -3.34 1.77 7.76
N PRO A 155 -3.22 3.11 7.79
CA PRO A 155 -3.93 3.96 6.85
C PRO A 155 -3.46 3.81 5.39
N PHE A 156 -2.23 3.34 5.18
CA PHE A 156 -1.63 3.18 3.86
C PHE A 156 -1.51 1.71 3.45
N GLY A 157 -2.08 0.80 4.23
CA GLY A 157 -1.80 -0.63 4.17
C GLY A 157 -2.98 -1.50 4.59
N PRO A 158 -2.80 -2.84 4.57
CA PRO A 158 -3.76 -3.77 5.14
C PRO A 158 -3.88 -3.56 6.66
N HIS A 159 -5.07 -3.83 7.19
CA HIS A 159 -5.26 -3.80 8.64
C HIS A 159 -4.32 -4.81 9.33
N PRO A 160 -3.60 -4.45 10.40
CA PRO A 160 -2.63 -5.35 11.05
C PRO A 160 -3.19 -6.72 11.41
N ALA A 161 -4.40 -6.77 11.99
CA ALA A 161 -5.06 -8.04 12.33
C ALA A 161 -5.31 -8.96 11.12
N LEU A 162 -5.57 -8.39 9.93
CA LEU A 162 -5.73 -9.18 8.70
C LEU A 162 -4.38 -9.72 8.22
N VAL A 163 -3.31 -8.94 8.36
CA VAL A 163 -1.94 -9.40 8.07
C VAL A 163 -1.53 -10.52 9.01
N SER A 164 -1.73 -10.37 10.32
CA SER A 164 -1.36 -11.37 11.33
C SER A 164 -2.06 -12.70 11.11
N ARG A 165 -3.38 -12.69 10.91
CA ARG A 165 -4.15 -13.91 10.62
C ARG A 165 -3.67 -14.59 9.34
N ALA A 166 -3.49 -13.81 8.27
CA ALA A 166 -3.04 -14.37 7.01
C ALA A 166 -1.59 -14.89 7.08
N LEU A 167 -0.74 -14.29 7.91
CA LEU A 167 0.62 -14.77 8.17
C LEU A 167 0.61 -16.13 8.89
N GLU A 168 -0.24 -16.29 9.92
CA GLU A 168 -0.42 -17.57 10.62
C GLU A 168 -0.85 -18.69 9.66
N ASP A 169 -1.79 -18.39 8.75
CA ASP A 169 -2.29 -19.35 7.75
C ASP A 169 -1.21 -19.86 6.77
N VAL A 170 -0.30 -18.97 6.34
CA VAL A 170 0.72 -19.31 5.34
C VAL A 170 1.97 -19.91 5.98
N HIS A 171 2.23 -19.66 7.26
CA HIS A 171 3.48 -20.00 7.93
C HIS A 171 3.81 -21.49 7.84
N SER A 172 2.85 -22.36 8.15
CA SER A 172 3.04 -23.83 8.22
C SER A 172 3.46 -24.46 6.88
N ARG A 173 3.03 -23.88 5.76
CA ARG A 173 3.26 -24.44 4.41
C ARG A 173 4.37 -23.75 3.63
N THR A 174 4.83 -22.58 4.09
CA THR A 174 5.77 -21.74 3.32
C THR A 174 7.08 -22.46 3.04
N GLY A 175 7.69 -23.13 4.03
CA GLY A 175 8.95 -23.86 3.82
C GLY A 175 8.85 -24.95 2.74
N ARG A 176 7.76 -25.74 2.75
CA ARG A 176 7.50 -26.77 1.74
C ARG A 176 7.28 -26.16 0.34
N CYS A 177 6.51 -25.07 0.24
CA CYS A 177 6.23 -24.44 -1.05
C CYS A 177 7.47 -23.73 -1.62
N MET A 178 8.25 -23.05 -0.78
CA MET A 178 9.49 -22.39 -1.19
C MET A 178 10.57 -23.38 -1.62
N SER A 179 10.71 -24.52 -0.91
CA SER A 179 11.63 -25.59 -1.34
C SER A 179 11.22 -26.22 -2.68
N LEU A 180 9.92 -26.40 -2.91
CA LEU A 180 9.40 -26.87 -4.19
C LEU A 180 9.62 -25.86 -5.32
N ALA A 181 9.39 -24.57 -5.05
CA ALA A 181 9.68 -23.48 -5.99
C ALA A 181 11.15 -23.45 -6.39
N ARG A 182 12.06 -23.60 -5.41
CA ARG A 182 13.50 -23.66 -5.65
C ARG A 182 13.88 -24.86 -6.52
N ARG A 183 13.36 -26.06 -6.22
CA ARG A 183 13.60 -27.25 -7.05
C ARG A 183 13.13 -27.07 -8.49
N ALA A 184 11.98 -26.43 -8.70
CA ALA A 184 11.48 -26.15 -10.05
C ALA A 184 12.43 -25.23 -10.84
N GLY A 185 12.96 -24.19 -10.19
CA GLY A 185 13.99 -23.33 -10.77
C GLY A 185 15.30 -24.06 -11.06
N GLU A 186 15.75 -24.93 -10.16
CA GLU A 186 16.96 -25.75 -10.34
C GLU A 186 16.83 -26.69 -11.54
N GLU A 187 15.70 -27.39 -11.68
CA GLU A 187 15.47 -28.32 -12.80
C GLU A 187 15.47 -27.65 -14.17
N VAL A 188 14.82 -26.48 -14.32
CA VAL A 188 14.84 -25.75 -15.61
C VAL A 188 16.22 -25.20 -15.95
N SER A 189 16.98 -24.77 -14.94
CA SER A 189 18.35 -24.26 -15.11
C SER A 189 19.30 -25.38 -15.52
N LEU A 190 19.23 -26.54 -14.86
CA LEU A 190 20.00 -27.74 -15.23
C LEU A 190 19.65 -28.25 -16.63
N ALA A 191 18.41 -28.08 -17.06
CA ALA A 191 17.96 -28.42 -18.41
C ALA A 191 18.27 -27.33 -19.46
N ALA A 192 18.96 -26.24 -19.07
CA ALA A 192 19.26 -25.08 -19.91
C ALA A 192 18.01 -24.41 -20.54
N LYS A 193 16.84 -24.53 -19.89
CA LYS A 193 15.57 -23.97 -20.38
C LYS A 193 15.24 -22.59 -19.81
N GLY A 194 15.82 -22.22 -18.67
CA GLY A 194 15.52 -20.95 -18.01
C GLY A 194 16.50 -20.63 -16.88
N GLU A 195 16.28 -19.48 -16.25
CA GLU A 195 17.03 -19.08 -15.05
C GLU A 195 16.58 -19.86 -13.80
N PRO A 196 17.38 -19.94 -12.71
CA PRO A 196 17.04 -20.70 -11.49
C PRO A 196 15.97 -20.01 -10.63
N ILE A 197 14.86 -19.63 -11.25
CA ILE A 197 13.71 -18.97 -10.67
C ILE A 197 12.53 -19.93 -10.80
N GLY A 198 11.80 -20.16 -9.72
CA GLY A 198 10.62 -21.03 -9.76
C GLY A 198 9.48 -20.48 -8.93
N ALA A 199 8.28 -20.93 -9.28
CA ALA A 199 7.02 -20.50 -8.72
C ALA A 199 6.10 -21.70 -8.45
N VAL A 200 5.29 -21.60 -7.40
CA VAL A 200 4.31 -22.60 -6.97
C VAL A 200 2.99 -21.88 -6.68
N ILE A 201 1.90 -22.40 -7.23
CA ILE A 201 0.54 -21.90 -6.96
C ILE A 201 -0.20 -22.93 -6.12
N VAL A 202 -0.85 -22.44 -5.06
CA VAL A 202 -1.55 -23.27 -4.07
C VAL A 202 -3.01 -22.87 -3.98
N ASP A 203 -3.89 -23.86 -3.93
CA ASP A 203 -5.28 -23.71 -3.50
C ASP A 203 -5.40 -23.99 -2.01
N ARG A 204 -5.93 -23.02 -1.27
CA ARG A 204 -6.19 -23.14 0.17
C ARG A 204 -7.62 -23.59 0.50
N SER A 205 -8.46 -23.84 -0.50
CA SER A 205 -9.87 -24.23 -0.30
C SER A 205 -10.05 -25.49 0.57
N GLY A 206 -9.04 -26.37 0.61
CA GLY A 206 -8.99 -27.54 1.50
C GLY A 206 -8.51 -27.28 2.94
N GLY A 207 -8.23 -26.04 3.34
CA GLY A 207 -7.76 -25.71 4.69
C GLY A 207 -6.36 -26.27 4.98
N GLU A 208 -6.28 -27.31 5.84
CA GLU A 208 -5.03 -28.01 6.12
C GLU A 208 -4.50 -28.76 4.88
N ASP A 209 -5.42 -29.29 4.07
CA ASP A 209 -5.13 -29.99 2.81
C ASP A 209 -5.00 -29.02 1.62
N ALA A 210 -4.16 -27.98 1.77
CA ALA A 210 -3.92 -27.08 0.65
C ALA A 210 -3.24 -27.82 -0.51
N SER A 211 -3.83 -27.70 -1.69
CA SER A 211 -3.40 -28.44 -2.87
C SER A 211 -2.46 -27.60 -3.72
N ILE A 212 -1.36 -28.19 -4.15
CA ILE A 212 -0.47 -27.53 -5.11
C ILE A 212 -1.11 -27.69 -6.49
N ILE A 213 -1.46 -26.56 -7.11
CA ILE A 213 -2.12 -26.53 -8.42
C ILE A 213 -1.12 -26.49 -9.57
N ALA A 214 -0.05 -25.71 -9.42
CA ALA A 214 0.91 -25.50 -10.48
C ALA A 214 2.30 -25.30 -9.89
N VAL A 215 3.30 -25.79 -10.60
CA VAL A 215 4.72 -25.60 -10.32
C VAL A 215 5.37 -25.29 -11.66
N ALA A 216 6.14 -24.20 -11.72
CA ALA A 216 6.83 -23.80 -12.94
C ALA A 216 8.17 -23.14 -12.61
N GLY A 217 9.22 -23.50 -13.34
CA GLY A 217 10.47 -22.75 -13.42
C GLY A 217 10.38 -21.59 -14.43
N ASP A 218 11.43 -20.79 -14.55
CA ASP A 218 11.60 -19.87 -15.68
C ASP A 218 11.86 -20.68 -16.97
N ALA A 219 11.40 -20.18 -18.12
CA ALA A 219 11.61 -20.84 -19.41
C ALA A 219 12.02 -19.87 -20.51
N ARG A 220 12.70 -18.77 -20.16
CA ARG A 220 13.10 -17.75 -21.15
C ARG A 220 14.06 -18.26 -22.22
N TRP A 221 14.75 -19.38 -21.95
CA TRP A 221 15.68 -20.03 -22.89
C TRP A 221 15.05 -21.28 -23.54
N HIS A 222 13.75 -21.52 -23.34
CA HIS A 222 13.10 -22.66 -23.95
C HIS A 222 13.05 -22.50 -25.48
N HIS A 223 13.44 -23.55 -26.20
CA HIS A 223 13.59 -23.56 -27.67
C HIS A 223 14.66 -22.61 -28.23
N MET A 224 15.56 -22.08 -27.40
CA MET A 224 16.65 -21.21 -27.85
C MET A 224 17.95 -21.57 -27.17
N ASP A 225 19.03 -21.69 -27.95
CA ASP A 225 20.36 -21.86 -27.38
C ASP A 225 20.87 -20.51 -26.84
N LYS A 226 21.13 -20.43 -25.54
CA LYS A 226 21.63 -19.23 -24.82
C LYS A 226 22.91 -18.63 -25.45
N ALA A 227 23.58 -19.39 -26.32
CA ALA A 227 24.84 -19.04 -26.96
C ALA A 227 24.71 -18.44 -28.38
N GLU A 228 23.55 -18.55 -29.04
CA GLU A 228 23.47 -18.27 -30.48
C GLU A 228 23.28 -16.78 -30.82
N GLU A 229 22.50 -16.01 -30.05
CA GLU A 229 22.39 -14.55 -30.26
C GLU A 229 22.14 -13.73 -28.97
N PRO A 230 22.85 -12.61 -28.74
CA PRO A 230 22.56 -11.70 -27.63
C PRO A 230 21.19 -11.04 -27.80
N GLY A 231 20.30 -11.24 -26.81
CA GLY A 231 18.92 -10.75 -26.87
C GLY A 231 17.90 -11.76 -27.40
N SER A 232 18.34 -12.99 -27.74
CA SER A 232 17.44 -14.12 -27.94
C SER A 232 16.75 -14.51 -26.63
N GLY A 233 15.61 -15.19 -26.71
CA GLY A 233 14.85 -15.71 -25.58
C GLY A 233 13.43 -15.16 -25.50
N ASN A 234 12.56 -15.92 -24.85
CA ASN A 234 11.21 -15.50 -24.57
C ASN A 234 11.16 -14.65 -23.29
N VAL A 235 11.12 -13.32 -23.46
CA VAL A 235 11.10 -12.36 -22.36
C VAL A 235 9.85 -12.47 -21.47
N THR A 236 8.78 -13.09 -21.94
CA THR A 236 7.55 -13.26 -21.15
C THR A 236 7.48 -14.59 -20.40
N ALA A 237 8.35 -15.56 -20.72
CA ALA A 237 8.35 -16.91 -20.13
C ALA A 237 8.96 -17.00 -18.72
N HIS A 238 8.62 -16.05 -17.86
CA HIS A 238 8.97 -16.07 -16.45
C HIS A 238 8.15 -17.12 -15.69
N ALA A 239 8.71 -17.66 -14.60
CA ALA A 239 8.06 -18.66 -13.76
C ALA A 239 6.61 -18.31 -13.36
N VAL A 240 6.34 -17.03 -13.03
CA VAL A 240 4.99 -16.54 -12.68
C VAL A 240 4.02 -16.65 -13.85
N MET A 241 4.43 -16.20 -15.03
CA MET A 241 3.59 -16.19 -16.23
C MET A 241 3.24 -17.63 -16.63
N ARG A 242 4.23 -18.51 -16.62
CA ARG A 242 4.06 -19.94 -16.89
C ARG A 242 3.11 -20.60 -15.88
N ALA A 243 3.30 -20.34 -14.58
CA ALA A 243 2.43 -20.90 -13.55
C ALA A 243 0.97 -20.45 -13.71
N ILE A 244 0.74 -19.17 -14.02
CA ILE A 244 -0.60 -18.62 -14.32
C ILE A 244 -1.18 -19.30 -15.57
N GLY A 245 -0.38 -19.44 -16.63
CA GLY A 245 -0.79 -20.13 -17.87
C GLY A 245 -1.18 -21.58 -17.63
N MET A 246 -0.42 -22.33 -16.81
CA MET A 246 -0.76 -23.69 -16.41
C MET A 246 -2.13 -23.78 -15.71
N VAL A 247 -2.43 -22.84 -14.81
CA VAL A 247 -3.75 -22.75 -14.15
C VAL A 247 -4.85 -22.48 -15.19
N ALA A 248 -4.61 -21.53 -16.09
CA ALA A 248 -5.55 -21.18 -17.15
C ALA A 248 -5.85 -22.36 -18.09
N ARG A 249 -4.82 -23.11 -18.51
CA ARG A 249 -4.96 -24.35 -19.30
C ARG A 249 -5.82 -25.38 -18.59
N LYS A 250 -5.54 -25.64 -17.31
CA LYS A 250 -6.34 -26.60 -16.52
C LYS A 250 -7.81 -26.22 -16.44
N ARG A 251 -8.12 -24.92 -16.30
CA ARG A 251 -9.50 -24.41 -16.28
C ARG A 251 -10.17 -24.47 -17.66
N ARG A 252 -9.40 -24.31 -18.76
CA ARG A 252 -9.90 -24.39 -20.14
C ARG A 252 -10.09 -25.82 -20.66
N ALA A 253 -9.26 -26.78 -20.24
CA ALA A 253 -9.24 -28.15 -20.74
C ALA A 253 -10.62 -28.85 -20.83
N PRO A 254 -11.57 -28.65 -19.89
CA PRO A 254 -12.90 -29.29 -19.95
C PRO A 254 -13.85 -28.66 -20.98
N LEU A 255 -13.69 -27.38 -21.32
CA LEU A 255 -14.60 -26.64 -22.24
C LEU A 255 -14.42 -27.06 -23.70
N HIS A 256 -13.32 -27.73 -24.02
CA HIS A 256 -12.82 -27.92 -25.37
C HIS A 256 -12.80 -29.39 -25.83
N LYS A 257 -13.55 -30.28 -25.16
CA LYS A 257 -13.62 -31.74 -25.45
C LYS A 257 -14.16 -32.14 -26.84
N GLY A 258 -14.30 -31.21 -27.79
CA GLY A 258 -14.73 -31.51 -29.16
C GLY A 258 -14.18 -30.61 -30.27
N LEU A 259 -13.40 -29.56 -29.97
CA LEU A 259 -12.95 -28.57 -30.98
C LEU A 259 -11.48 -28.13 -30.87
N ALA A 260 -10.74 -28.52 -29.82
CA ALA A 260 -9.39 -27.97 -29.56
C ALA A 260 -8.20 -28.80 -30.02
N ALA A 261 -8.41 -29.98 -30.62
CA ALA A 261 -7.27 -30.76 -31.12
C ALA A 261 -6.55 -30.08 -32.31
N GLU A 262 -7.24 -29.19 -33.04
CA GLU A 262 -6.73 -28.58 -34.27
C GLU A 262 -6.20 -27.14 -34.13
N LEU A 263 -6.52 -26.43 -33.02
CA LEU A 263 -6.07 -25.04 -32.78
C LEU A 263 -4.84 -24.93 -31.86
N ASP A 264 -4.38 -26.04 -31.26
CA ASP A 264 -3.39 -26.06 -30.18
C ASP A 264 -1.94 -26.32 -30.67
N SER A 265 -1.70 -26.27 -31.98
CA SER A 265 -0.45 -26.76 -32.59
C SER A 265 0.64 -25.72 -32.86
N GLU A 266 0.36 -24.42 -32.92
CA GLU A 266 1.42 -23.42 -33.22
C GLU A 266 1.39 -22.13 -32.38
N GLU A 267 0.22 -21.58 -32.03
CA GLU A 267 0.15 -20.38 -31.15
C GLU A 267 0.40 -20.72 -29.66
N SER A 268 0.28 -22.00 -29.27
CA SER A 268 0.25 -22.39 -27.85
C SER A 268 1.62 -22.48 -27.17
N ASP A 269 2.74 -22.51 -27.90
CA ASP A 269 4.06 -22.67 -27.28
C ASP A 269 4.74 -21.33 -26.90
N LEU A 270 4.16 -20.22 -27.37
CA LEU A 270 4.67 -18.87 -27.11
C LEU A 270 4.66 -18.49 -25.63
N ASP A 271 3.78 -19.06 -24.81
CA ASP A 271 3.70 -18.75 -23.38
C ASP A 271 4.48 -19.74 -22.50
N ALA A 272 5.07 -20.79 -23.10
CA ALA A 272 5.78 -21.88 -22.42
C ALA A 272 5.02 -22.45 -21.20
N ASP A 273 3.69 -22.43 -21.23
CA ASP A 273 2.79 -22.77 -20.12
C ASP A 273 2.40 -24.26 -20.10
N ARG A 274 3.12 -25.09 -20.86
CA ARG A 274 3.16 -26.56 -20.71
C ARG A 274 4.30 -26.97 -19.76
N PRO A 275 4.16 -28.13 -19.08
CA PRO A 275 5.24 -28.68 -18.25
C PRO A 275 6.50 -29.00 -19.05
N LEU A 276 7.66 -28.55 -18.56
CA LEU A 276 8.96 -28.70 -19.20
C LEU A 276 9.91 -29.63 -18.45
N THR A 277 9.68 -29.85 -17.16
CA THR A 277 10.50 -30.73 -16.32
C THR A 277 9.66 -31.89 -15.76
N PRO A 278 10.31 -32.97 -15.27
CA PRO A 278 9.60 -34.05 -14.60
C PRO A 278 8.76 -33.55 -13.42
N LEU A 279 9.31 -32.66 -12.58
CA LEU A 279 8.60 -32.10 -11.44
C LEU A 279 7.34 -31.32 -11.85
N GLU A 280 7.46 -30.48 -12.88
CA GLU A 280 6.31 -29.75 -13.42
C GLU A 280 5.25 -30.72 -13.94
N SER A 281 5.66 -31.78 -14.64
CA SER A 281 4.76 -32.77 -15.27
C SER A 281 4.00 -33.60 -14.24
N ASP A 282 4.70 -34.05 -13.19
CA ASP A 282 4.13 -34.83 -12.09
C ASP A 282 3.02 -34.03 -11.38
N VAL A 283 3.32 -32.78 -11.03
CA VAL A 283 2.36 -31.89 -10.37
C VAL A 283 1.23 -31.53 -11.32
N TYR A 284 1.54 -31.23 -12.60
CA TYR A 284 0.53 -30.83 -13.57
C TYR A 284 -0.54 -31.90 -13.75
N THR A 285 -0.13 -33.17 -13.84
CA THR A 285 -1.01 -34.33 -14.04
C THR A 285 -1.75 -34.71 -12.76
N ALA A 286 -1.09 -34.65 -11.60
CA ALA A 286 -1.68 -35.06 -10.32
C ALA A 286 -2.69 -34.07 -9.75
N SER A 287 -2.58 -32.78 -10.08
CA SER A 287 -3.39 -31.72 -9.46
C SER A 287 -4.58 -31.29 -10.32
N THR A 288 -5.72 -31.11 -9.64
CA THR A 288 -6.97 -30.64 -10.22
C THR A 288 -7.31 -29.24 -9.75
N VAL A 289 -7.94 -28.44 -10.60
CA VAL A 289 -8.41 -27.09 -10.25
C VAL A 289 -9.94 -27.07 -10.32
N ALA A 290 -10.57 -26.36 -9.38
CA ALA A 290 -12.01 -26.13 -9.41
C ALA A 290 -12.44 -25.52 -10.76
N ARG A 291 -13.48 -26.10 -11.37
CA ARG A 291 -13.91 -25.80 -12.75
C ARG A 291 -14.60 -24.44 -12.89
N ASP A 292 -15.25 -24.01 -11.83
CA ASP A 292 -15.98 -22.74 -11.71
C ASP A 292 -15.11 -21.60 -11.16
N GLY A 293 -13.82 -21.85 -10.94
CA GLY A 293 -12.91 -20.84 -10.46
C GLY A 293 -12.71 -19.70 -11.46
N TYR A 294 -12.63 -18.47 -10.97
CA TYR A 294 -12.24 -17.28 -11.73
C TYR A 294 -10.73 -16.99 -11.63
N LEU A 295 -9.99 -16.96 -12.76
CA LEU A 295 -8.53 -16.70 -12.87
C LEU A 295 -7.62 -17.42 -11.84
N CYS A 296 -6.97 -16.70 -10.93
CA CYS A 296 -6.25 -17.23 -9.77
C CYS A 296 -6.83 -16.65 -8.47
N LEU A 297 -8.14 -16.37 -8.46
CA LEU A 297 -8.86 -15.86 -7.30
C LEU A 297 -8.70 -16.81 -6.11
N ASP A 298 -8.43 -16.23 -4.94
CA ASP A 298 -8.18 -16.94 -3.67
C ASP A 298 -6.99 -17.89 -3.64
N LEU A 299 -6.20 -17.94 -4.71
CA LEU A 299 -4.96 -18.72 -4.75
C LEU A 299 -3.80 -17.95 -4.09
N GLU A 300 -2.79 -18.71 -3.69
CA GLU A 300 -1.54 -18.23 -3.11
C GLU A 300 -0.39 -18.53 -4.08
N LEU A 301 0.53 -17.57 -4.23
CA LEU A 301 1.73 -17.71 -5.05
C LEU A 301 2.98 -17.72 -4.16
N TYR A 302 3.83 -18.73 -4.34
CA TYR A 302 5.15 -18.82 -3.74
C TYR A 302 6.20 -18.72 -4.85
N ILE A 303 7.15 -17.80 -4.75
CA ILE A 303 8.17 -17.57 -5.78
C ILE A 303 9.55 -17.40 -5.15
N THR A 304 10.60 -17.92 -5.79
CA THR A 304 11.95 -17.85 -5.21
C THR A 304 12.51 -16.43 -5.15
N HIS A 305 12.15 -15.57 -6.11
CA HIS A 305 12.62 -14.19 -6.21
C HIS A 305 11.44 -13.22 -6.27
N GLU A 306 11.66 -11.98 -5.87
CA GLU A 306 10.67 -10.92 -6.02
C GLU A 306 10.29 -10.76 -7.50
N PRO A 307 9.00 -10.82 -7.85
CA PRO A 307 8.57 -10.76 -9.24
C PRO A 307 8.84 -9.36 -9.81
N CYS A 308 9.24 -9.32 -11.08
CA CYS A 308 9.44 -8.06 -11.79
C CYS A 308 8.12 -7.29 -11.98
N VAL A 309 8.17 -6.08 -12.53
CA VAL A 309 6.98 -5.25 -12.80
C VAL A 309 5.92 -5.98 -13.64
N MET A 310 6.33 -6.67 -14.71
CA MET A 310 5.43 -7.47 -15.56
C MET A 310 4.72 -8.56 -14.76
N CYS A 311 5.48 -9.40 -14.05
CA CYS A 311 4.93 -10.49 -13.25
C CYS A 311 4.05 -9.96 -12.09
N SER A 312 4.45 -8.86 -11.45
CA SER A 312 3.69 -8.20 -10.39
C SER A 312 2.33 -7.71 -10.88
N MET A 313 2.29 -7.12 -12.08
CA MET A 313 1.03 -6.70 -12.70
C MET A 313 0.18 -7.90 -13.15
N ALA A 314 0.81 -8.97 -13.65
CA ALA A 314 0.11 -10.21 -13.99
C ALA A 314 -0.54 -10.89 -12.76
N ILE A 315 0.15 -10.85 -11.61
CA ILE A 315 -0.39 -11.32 -10.32
C ILE A 315 -1.65 -10.53 -9.94
N LEU A 316 -1.62 -9.21 -10.06
CA LEU A 316 -2.78 -8.35 -9.80
C LEU A 316 -3.95 -8.67 -10.73
N HIS A 317 -3.69 -8.77 -12.04
CA HIS A 317 -4.72 -9.12 -13.03
C HIS A 317 -5.29 -10.52 -12.81
N SER A 318 -4.48 -11.46 -12.32
CA SER A 318 -4.90 -12.83 -12.02
C SER A 318 -5.65 -12.96 -10.69
N ARG A 319 -5.73 -11.89 -9.90
CA ARG A 319 -6.46 -11.82 -8.62
C ARG A 319 -5.96 -12.76 -7.53
N PHE A 320 -4.64 -12.97 -7.46
CA PHE A 320 -4.05 -13.68 -6.31
C PHE A 320 -4.41 -13.00 -5.00
N SER A 321 -4.60 -13.80 -3.95
CA SER A 321 -4.91 -13.29 -2.61
C SER A 321 -3.64 -12.97 -1.82
N ARG A 322 -2.60 -13.80 -2.00
CA ARG A 322 -1.36 -13.80 -1.22
C ARG A 322 -0.18 -14.16 -2.11
N VAL A 323 0.93 -13.46 -1.89
CA VAL A 323 2.20 -13.71 -2.58
C VAL A 323 3.31 -13.80 -1.55
N ILE A 324 4.10 -14.86 -1.63
CA ILE A 324 5.26 -15.08 -0.79
C ILE A 324 6.47 -15.17 -1.71
N PHE A 325 7.47 -14.32 -1.52
CA PHE A 325 8.69 -14.34 -2.30
C PHE A 325 9.93 -14.51 -1.43
N GLY A 326 11.00 -15.11 -1.95
CA GLY A 326 12.25 -15.30 -1.19
C GLY A 326 13.19 -14.09 -1.27
N GLN A 327 14.00 -14.06 -2.33
CA GLN A 327 15.02 -13.03 -2.52
C GLN A 327 14.41 -11.72 -3.04
N ARG A 328 14.75 -10.58 -2.43
CA ARG A 328 14.40 -9.24 -2.96
C ARG A 328 15.20 -8.94 -4.23
N MET A 329 14.54 -8.27 -5.17
CA MET A 329 15.15 -7.84 -6.43
C MET A 329 15.13 -6.32 -6.49
N LEU A 330 16.12 -5.65 -5.89
CA LEU A 330 16.10 -4.19 -5.75
C LEU A 330 15.94 -3.47 -7.09
N ARG A 331 16.70 -3.89 -8.10
CA ARG A 331 16.71 -3.22 -9.40
C ARG A 331 15.51 -3.52 -10.30
N THR A 332 14.80 -4.64 -10.09
CA THR A 332 13.78 -5.14 -11.04
C THR A 332 12.44 -5.49 -10.41
N GLY A 333 12.38 -5.63 -9.08
CA GLY A 333 11.21 -6.05 -8.32
C GLY A 333 10.08 -5.03 -8.32
N GLY A 334 8.85 -5.51 -8.53
CA GLY A 334 7.65 -4.66 -8.59
C GLY A 334 6.83 -4.60 -7.30
N LEU A 335 7.07 -5.50 -6.34
CA LEU A 335 6.25 -5.57 -5.13
C LEU A 335 6.71 -4.61 -4.05
N THR A 336 8.01 -4.42 -3.84
CA THR A 336 8.51 -3.63 -2.72
C THR A 336 8.36 -2.13 -2.99
N ALA A 337 7.93 -1.38 -1.97
CA ALA A 337 7.74 0.08 -2.03
C ALA A 337 8.96 0.87 -1.53
N VAL A 338 10.08 0.20 -1.24
CA VAL A 338 11.30 0.83 -0.75
C VAL A 338 11.99 1.52 -1.93
N SER A 339 12.12 2.84 -1.85
CA SER A 339 12.96 3.69 -2.70
C SER A 339 13.83 4.59 -1.82
N GLN A 340 14.87 5.20 -2.40
CA GLN A 340 15.91 5.98 -1.70
C GLN A 340 15.41 6.97 -0.62
N ASN A 341 14.19 7.50 -0.75
CA ASN A 341 13.72 8.62 0.05
C ASN A 341 12.97 8.20 1.34
N ASN A 342 12.74 6.91 1.58
CA ASN A 342 11.87 6.42 2.67
C ASN A 342 12.52 5.39 3.60
N SER A 343 13.77 4.98 3.36
CA SER A 343 14.39 3.90 4.15
C SER A 343 15.03 4.37 5.46
N GLY A 344 15.31 5.67 5.67
CA GLY A 344 16.07 6.13 6.84
C GLY A 344 17.40 5.39 7.04
N PHE A 345 17.87 4.73 5.98
CA PHE A 345 18.98 3.80 5.95
C PHE A 345 19.81 4.23 4.75
N ASP A 346 20.98 4.80 5.04
CA ASP A 346 21.99 5.20 4.06
C ASP A 346 22.56 3.93 3.43
N ILE A 347 21.81 3.34 2.48
CA ILE A 347 22.37 2.31 1.61
C ILE A 347 23.34 3.02 0.68
N GLU A 348 24.62 2.67 0.78
CA GLU A 348 25.65 3.16 -0.12
C GLU A 348 25.19 3.04 -1.59
N ASN A 349 25.52 4.08 -2.35
CA ASN A 349 24.97 4.42 -3.66
C ASN A 349 25.04 3.30 -4.72
N ASP A 350 24.08 2.35 -4.75
CA ASP A 350 23.60 1.67 -5.98
C ASP A 350 22.37 0.76 -5.79
N ASP A 351 22.02 0.40 -4.55
CA ASP A 351 20.97 -0.58 -4.25
C ASP A 351 19.57 0.05 -4.13
N GLN A 352 19.17 0.76 -5.18
CA GLN A 352 17.90 1.51 -5.24
C GLN A 352 16.76 0.60 -5.69
N GLY A 353 15.77 0.43 -4.82
CA GLY A 353 14.50 -0.21 -5.17
C GLY A 353 13.65 0.63 -6.13
N LEU A 354 12.93 -0.02 -7.06
CA LEU A 354 11.99 0.68 -7.97
C LEU A 354 10.83 1.39 -7.23
N GLY A 355 10.52 0.97 -6.00
CA GLY A 355 9.56 1.66 -5.13
C GLY A 355 8.10 1.61 -5.60
N TYR A 356 7.74 0.72 -6.54
CA TYR A 356 6.40 0.70 -7.10
C TYR A 356 5.33 0.26 -6.09
N GLY A 357 5.63 -0.67 -5.18
CA GLY A 357 4.68 -1.07 -4.15
C GLY A 357 3.40 -1.72 -4.69
N LEU A 358 3.46 -2.43 -5.83
CA LEU A 358 2.27 -2.81 -6.62
C LEU A 358 1.26 -3.68 -5.85
N PHE A 359 1.70 -4.42 -4.82
CA PHE A 359 0.80 -5.25 -4.01
C PHE A 359 -0.29 -4.46 -3.28
N TRP A 360 -0.04 -3.18 -2.96
CA TRP A 360 -0.93 -2.37 -2.13
C TRP A 360 -1.05 -0.91 -2.58
N ARG A 361 -1.31 -0.71 -3.88
CA ARG A 361 -1.64 0.62 -4.44
C ARG A 361 -3.13 0.92 -4.33
N GLN A 362 -3.47 2.18 -4.04
CA GLN A 362 -4.87 2.57 -3.91
C GLN A 362 -5.55 2.76 -5.26
N GLU A 363 -4.75 3.13 -6.25
CA GLU A 363 -5.11 3.42 -7.64
C GLU A 363 -5.43 2.16 -8.44
N LEU A 364 -5.01 0.99 -7.95
CA LEU A 364 -5.22 -0.30 -8.61
C LEU A 364 -6.52 -0.96 -8.11
N ASN A 365 -7.18 -1.67 -9.02
CA ASN A 365 -8.49 -2.31 -8.78
C ASN A 365 -8.42 -3.61 -7.95
N TRP A 366 -7.22 -4.12 -7.67
CA TRP A 366 -7.00 -5.32 -6.88
C TRP A 366 -5.83 -5.10 -5.92
N ARG A 367 -5.87 -5.76 -4.77
CA ARG A 367 -4.80 -5.74 -3.76
C ARG A 367 -4.61 -7.14 -3.21
N HIS A 368 -3.37 -7.47 -2.89
CA HIS A 368 -3.01 -8.76 -2.32
C HIS A 368 -2.02 -8.57 -1.19
N LEU A 369 -1.94 -9.55 -0.29
CA LEU A 369 -0.92 -9.53 0.75
C LEU A 369 0.39 -10.09 0.21
N ALA A 370 1.51 -9.49 0.60
CA ALA A 370 2.82 -9.91 0.18
C ALA A 370 3.74 -10.09 1.39
N TRP A 371 4.50 -11.18 1.41
CA TRP A 371 5.55 -11.41 2.40
C TRP A 371 6.85 -11.80 1.73
N GLN A 372 7.93 -11.36 2.35
CA GLN A 372 9.25 -11.90 2.07
C GLN A 372 9.52 -13.05 3.03
N TRP A 373 9.86 -14.22 2.50
CA TRP A 373 10.39 -15.34 3.24
C TRP A 373 11.89 -15.11 3.49
N LEU A 374 12.29 -15.16 4.76
CA LEU A 374 13.68 -15.03 5.19
C LEU A 374 14.13 -16.37 5.77
N THR A 375 15.27 -16.86 5.32
CA THR A 375 15.96 -17.98 5.95
C THR A 375 16.80 -17.50 7.14
N ASP A 376 17.26 -18.41 8.00
CA ASP A 376 18.11 -18.05 9.14
C ASP A 376 19.41 -17.36 8.69
N ASP A 377 19.96 -17.75 7.54
CA ASP A 377 21.15 -17.12 6.93
C ASP A 377 20.85 -15.69 6.45
N ASP A 378 19.65 -15.44 5.91
CA ASP A 378 19.20 -14.09 5.52
C ASP A 378 19.00 -13.17 6.73
N LEU A 379 18.52 -13.74 7.84
CA LEU A 379 18.35 -13.02 9.12
C LEU A 379 19.71 -12.63 9.71
N GLN A 380 20.69 -13.54 9.70
CA GLN A 380 22.05 -13.27 10.17
C GLN A 380 22.75 -12.20 9.33
N THR A 381 22.59 -12.24 8.00
CA THR A 381 23.15 -11.24 7.09
C THR A 381 22.54 -9.86 7.32
N ARG A 382 21.23 -9.78 7.61
CA ARG A 382 20.56 -8.52 7.97
C ARG A 382 21.01 -7.96 9.31
N ILE A 383 21.14 -8.80 10.33
CA ILE A 383 21.62 -8.39 11.66
C ILE A 383 23.07 -7.89 11.54
N SER A 384 23.93 -8.63 10.82
CA SER A 384 25.31 -8.23 10.53
C SER A 384 25.41 -6.89 9.80
N SER A 385 24.47 -6.56 8.90
CA SER A 385 24.46 -5.27 8.19
C SER A 385 23.95 -4.10 9.05
N GLN A 386 23.27 -4.37 10.17
CA GLN A 386 22.78 -3.35 11.11
C GLN A 386 23.81 -3.00 12.19
N ASP A 387 24.80 -3.87 12.42
CA ASP A 387 25.83 -3.70 13.46
C ASP A 387 27.15 -3.08 12.95
N VAL A 388 27.23 -2.64 11.70
CA VAL A 388 28.39 -1.85 11.23
C VAL A 388 28.13 -0.37 11.50
N HIS A 389 28.25 -0.01 12.79
CA HIS A 389 28.66 1.33 13.16
C HIS A 389 30.18 1.42 13.05
N ILE A 390 30.68 2.22 12.10
CA ILE A 390 31.98 2.88 12.23
C ILE A 390 31.72 4.38 12.27
#